data_AF-A0A662R3C7-F1
#
_entry.id   AF-A0A662R3C7-F1
#
_cell.length_a   1.000
_cell.length_b   1.000
_cell.length_c   1.000
_cell.angle_alpha   90.00
_cell.angle_beta   90.00
_cell.angle_gamma   90.00
#
_symmetry.space_group_name_H-M   'P 1'
#
loop_
_entity.id
_entity.type
_entity.pdbx_description
1 polymer ?
#
loop_
_entity_poly.entity_id
_entity_poly.type
_entity_poly.pdbx_seq_one_letter_code
_entity_poly.pdbx_strand_id
1 'polypeptide(L)'
;MLKVELREFDNLELIYGDALKLELPDFDVVVSNLPYSISTPITFKLLEKYFERGILTYQLEFARRLVAKPGTKDYGRLSVAVQHYCDVRLIRRIPRGAFYPKPSVDSGVVELKRRQHEDVD
;
A
#
# COMPACT_ATOMS: atom_id res chain seq x y z
N MET A 1 -23.02 -10.97 2.18
CA MET A 1 -21.99 -11.83 2.78
C MET A 1 -21.11 -11.02 3.73
N LEU A 2 -20.25 -10.09 3.27
CA LEU A 2 -19.43 -9.22 4.14
C LEU A 2 -20.21 -8.44 5.21
N LYS A 3 -21.35 -7.82 4.86
CA LYS A 3 -22.22 -7.12 5.83
C LYS A 3 -22.82 -8.02 6.92
N VAL A 4 -22.79 -9.34 6.77
CA VAL A 4 -23.34 -10.27 7.76
C VAL A 4 -22.23 -10.70 8.71
N GLU A 5 -21.05 -10.99 8.19
CA GLU A 5 -19.88 -11.42 8.97
C GLU A 5 -19.30 -10.30 9.83
N LEU A 6 -19.48 -9.03 9.44
CA LEU A 6 -18.85 -7.89 10.11
C LEU A 6 -19.82 -7.03 10.92
N ARG A 7 -21.05 -7.52 11.15
CA ARG A 7 -22.13 -6.79 11.84
C ARG A 7 -21.88 -6.54 13.33
N GLU A 8 -20.96 -7.29 13.93
CA GLU A 8 -20.68 -7.24 15.37
C GLU A 8 -19.76 -6.08 15.77
N PHE A 9 -19.18 -5.37 14.80
CA PHE A 9 -18.33 -4.21 15.05
C PHE A 9 -19.12 -2.91 14.90
N ASP A 10 -19.23 -2.15 15.99
CA ASP A 10 -19.88 -0.84 16.07
C ASP A 10 -19.03 0.29 15.46
N ASN A 11 -17.73 0.06 15.31
CA ASN A 11 -16.75 0.99 14.74
C ASN A 11 -16.39 0.69 13.28
N LEU A 12 -17.26 -0.02 12.54
CA LEU A 12 -17.01 -0.41 11.15
C LEU A 12 -17.97 0.25 10.17
N GLU A 13 -17.40 0.94 9.18
CA GLU A 13 -18.13 1.46 8.03
C GLU A 13 -17.75 0.68 6.75
N LEU A 14 -18.75 0.19 6.01
CA LEU A 14 -18.55 -0.47 4.73
C LEU A 14 -18.92 0.47 3.57
N ILE A 15 -17.89 0.96 2.87
CA ILE A 15 -18.03 1.80 1.68
C ILE A 15 -17.97 0.93 0.41
N TYR A 16 -19.04 0.97 -0.40
CA TYR A 16 -19.11 0.22 -1.65
C TYR A 16 -18.71 1.10 -2.83
N GLY A 17 -17.66 0.70 -3.55
CA GLY A 17 -17.29 1.31 -4.81
C GLY A 17 -15.88 0.96 -5.27
N ASP A 18 -15.46 1.61 -6.34
CA ASP A 18 -14.11 1.49 -6.88
C ASP A 18 -13.18 2.45 -6.13
N ALA A 19 -12.20 1.92 -5.41
CA ALA A 19 -11.25 2.70 -4.62
C ALA A 19 -10.47 3.74 -5.46
N LEU A 20 -10.30 3.51 -6.77
CA LEU A 20 -9.68 4.50 -7.65
C LEU A 20 -10.60 5.66 -8.00
N LYS A 21 -11.93 5.50 -7.88
CA LYS A 21 -12.93 6.53 -8.23
C LYS A 21 -13.57 7.21 -7.03
N LEU A 22 -13.62 6.54 -5.89
CA LEU A 22 -14.18 7.09 -4.65
C LEU A 22 -13.29 8.16 -4.06
N GLU A 23 -13.86 9.22 -3.48
CA GLU A 23 -13.12 10.07 -2.56
C GLU A 23 -12.81 9.27 -1.29
N LEU A 24 -11.53 9.13 -0.97
CA LEU A 24 -11.12 8.42 0.25
C LEU A 24 -11.35 9.35 1.45
N PRO A 25 -11.96 8.85 2.55
CA PRO A 25 -12.04 9.60 3.79
C PRO A 25 -10.63 9.88 4.30
N ASP A 26 -10.50 10.80 5.26
CA ASP A 26 -9.23 11.00 5.94
C ASP A 26 -8.96 9.83 6.90
N PHE A 27 -7.70 9.42 7.02
CA PHE A 27 -7.28 8.30 7.84
C PHE A 27 -5.83 8.46 8.30
N ASP A 28 -5.52 7.99 9.50
CA ASP A 28 -4.15 8.01 10.02
C ASP A 28 -3.35 6.78 9.55
N VAL A 29 -4.02 5.64 9.39
CA VAL A 29 -3.38 4.37 9.04
C VAL A 29 -4.15 3.65 7.92
N VAL A 30 -3.41 3.14 6.94
CA VAL A 30 -3.96 2.29 5.88
C VAL A 30 -3.34 0.89 5.94
N VAL A 31 -4.20 -0.13 5.99
CA VAL A 31 -3.77 -1.54 5.91
C VAL A 31 -4.57 -2.21 4.81
N SER A 32 -3.88 -2.83 3.84
CA SER A 32 -4.60 -3.47 2.74
C SER A 32 -3.79 -4.56 2.04
N ASN A 33 -4.48 -5.62 1.65
CA ASN A 33 -4.02 -6.53 0.62
C ASN A 33 -4.51 -6.02 -0.74
N LEU A 34 -3.68 -5.25 -1.43
CA LEU A 34 -4.11 -4.49 -2.62
C LEU A 34 -4.31 -5.42 -3.83
N PRO A 35 -5.34 -5.16 -4.67
CA PRO A 35 -5.44 -5.80 -5.97
C PRO A 35 -4.25 -5.37 -6.86
N TYR A 36 -3.50 -6.34 -7.37
CA TYR A 36 -2.22 -6.05 -8.03
C TYR A 36 -2.35 -5.20 -9.28
N SER A 37 -3.46 -5.32 -10.03
CA SER A 37 -3.73 -4.57 -11.25
C SER A 37 -3.80 -3.06 -11.03
N ILE A 38 -4.05 -2.60 -9.81
CA ILE A 38 -4.19 -1.17 -9.47
C ILE A 38 -3.05 -0.65 -8.60
N SER A 39 -1.98 -1.43 -8.38
CA SER A 39 -0.90 -1.11 -7.42
C SER A 39 -0.34 0.30 -7.61
N THR A 40 0.00 0.68 -8.85
CA THR A 40 0.53 2.02 -9.14
C THR A 40 -0.50 3.12 -8.84
N PRO A 41 -1.68 3.17 -9.49
CA PRO A 41 -2.62 4.27 -9.27
C PRO A 41 -3.13 4.35 -7.83
N ILE A 42 -3.36 3.23 -7.14
CA ILE A 42 -3.81 3.26 -5.74
C ILE A 42 -2.71 3.78 -4.81
N THR A 43 -1.43 3.43 -5.05
CA THR A 43 -0.32 3.95 -4.24
C THR A 43 -0.24 5.47 -4.37
N PHE A 44 -0.31 6.01 -5.58
CA PHE A 44 -0.28 7.45 -5.79
C PHE A 44 -1.50 8.15 -5.17
N LYS A 45 -2.70 7.59 -5.35
CA LYS A 45 -3.91 8.11 -4.73
C LYS A 45 -3.85 8.13 -3.21
N LEU A 46 -3.27 7.11 -2.58
CA LEU A 46 -3.05 7.10 -1.13
C LEU A 46 -2.05 8.19 -0.70
N LEU A 47 -1.00 8.42 -1.50
CA LEU A 47 0.02 9.44 -1.21
C LEU A 47 -0.47 10.89 -1.33
N GLU A 48 -1.54 11.13 -2.11
CA GLU A 48 -2.25 12.42 -2.18
C GLU A 48 -2.90 12.81 -0.84
N LYS A 49 -3.22 11.82 0.01
CA LYS A 49 -3.74 12.03 1.36
C LYS A 49 -2.60 12.03 2.38
N TYR A 50 -2.73 12.82 3.44
CA TYR A 50 -1.87 12.62 4.61
C TYR A 50 -2.32 11.37 5.35
N PHE A 51 -1.36 10.51 5.70
CA PHE A 51 -1.52 9.36 6.59
C PHE A 51 -0.19 9.18 7.31
N GLU A 52 -0.19 8.66 8.53
CA GLU A 52 1.03 8.42 9.30
C GLU A 52 1.74 7.14 8.85
N ARG A 53 0.95 6.08 8.60
CA ARG A 53 1.48 4.75 8.29
C ARG A 53 0.64 3.95 7.32
N GLY A 54 1.28 3.27 6.39
CA GLY A 54 0.68 2.30 5.48
C GLY A 54 1.33 0.93 5.60
N ILE A 55 0.54 -0.14 5.72
CA ILE A 55 1.00 -1.54 5.64
C ILE A 55 0.28 -2.20 4.47
N LEU A 56 0.96 -2.27 3.33
CA LEU A 56 0.35 -2.59 2.05
C LEU A 56 1.00 -3.82 1.43
N THR A 57 0.19 -4.75 0.93
CA THR A 57 0.67 -5.94 0.23
C THR A 57 0.68 -5.70 -1.28
N TYR A 58 1.82 -5.97 -1.92
CA TYR A 58 2.03 -5.88 -3.37
C TYR A 58 2.59 -7.19 -3.91
N GLN A 59 2.63 -7.36 -5.23
CA GLN A 59 3.51 -8.36 -5.85
C GLN A 59 4.96 -8.10 -5.46
N LEU A 60 5.75 -9.16 -5.29
CA LEU A 60 7.11 -9.04 -4.78
C LEU A 60 8.03 -8.18 -5.68
N GLU A 61 7.86 -8.21 -7.00
CA GLU A 61 8.64 -7.37 -7.93
C GLU A 61 8.29 -5.88 -7.75
N PHE A 62 7.01 -5.56 -7.65
CA PHE A 62 6.55 -4.19 -7.35
C PHE A 62 7.05 -3.71 -5.97
N ALA A 63 6.95 -4.56 -4.95
CA ALA A 63 7.44 -4.26 -3.61
C ALA A 63 8.96 -3.95 -3.60
N ARG A 64 9.75 -4.69 -4.39
CA ARG A 64 11.20 -4.43 -4.56
C ARG A 64 11.48 -3.07 -5.21
N ARG A 65 10.69 -2.69 -6.21
CA ARG A 65 10.80 -1.37 -6.85
C ARG A 65 10.46 -0.22 -5.89
N LEU A 66 9.49 -0.40 -5.00
CA LEU A 66 9.16 0.59 -3.97
C LEU A 66 10.33 0.87 -3.02
N VAL A 67 11.07 -0.18 -2.63
CA VAL A 67 12.20 -0.09 -1.67
C VAL A 67 13.58 0.04 -2.33
N ALA A 68 13.63 0.11 -3.66
CA ALA A 68 14.89 0.10 -4.41
C ALA A 68 15.75 1.32 -4.05
N LYS A 69 17.06 1.12 -3.92
CA LYS A 69 18.02 2.19 -3.61
C LYS A 69 18.57 2.84 -4.89
N PRO A 70 18.98 4.12 -4.87
CA PRO A 70 19.65 4.76 -6.00
C PRO A 70 20.81 3.92 -6.54
N GLY A 71 20.94 3.85 -7.87
CA GLY A 71 22.00 3.07 -8.53
C GLY A 71 21.71 1.57 -8.67
N THR A 72 20.56 1.08 -8.20
CA THR A 72 20.12 -0.31 -8.42
C THR A 72 19.25 -0.44 -9.67
N LYS A 73 19.20 -1.65 -10.26
CA LYS A 73 18.39 -1.93 -11.46
C LYS A 73 16.90 -1.65 -11.28
N ASP A 74 16.37 -1.88 -10.08
CA ASP A 74 14.94 -1.72 -9.76
C ASP A 74 14.57 -0.27 -9.38
N TYR A 75 15.56 0.62 -9.28
CA TYR A 75 15.35 2.03 -8.93
C TYR A 75 14.84 2.83 -10.12
N GLY A 76 13.79 3.61 -9.90
CA GLY A 76 13.27 4.51 -10.92
C GLY A 76 12.20 5.45 -10.39
N ARG A 77 11.35 5.95 -11.30
CA ARG A 77 10.30 6.94 -10.99
C ARG A 77 9.42 6.56 -9.80
N LEU A 78 9.04 5.28 -9.72
CA LEU A 78 8.21 4.77 -8.61
C LEU A 78 8.96 4.87 -7.27
N SER A 79 10.21 4.42 -7.22
CA SER A 79 11.06 4.48 -6.02
C SER A 79 11.20 5.92 -5.55
N VAL A 80 11.59 6.83 -6.45
CA VAL A 80 11.77 8.26 -6.14
C VAL A 80 10.49 8.87 -5.59
N ALA A 81 9.36 8.68 -6.28
CA ALA A 81 8.13 9.34 -5.91
C ALA A 81 7.60 8.89 -4.55
N VAL A 82 7.65 7.58 -4.26
CA VAL A 82 7.16 7.07 -2.97
C VAL A 82 8.15 7.39 -1.84
N GLN A 83 9.45 7.27 -2.07
CA GLN A 83 10.49 7.52 -1.06
C GLN A 83 10.66 9.01 -0.71
N HIS A 84 10.27 9.90 -1.61
CA HIS A 84 10.18 11.33 -1.33
C HIS A 84 9.19 11.62 -0.19
N TYR A 85 8.04 10.95 -0.22
CA TYR A 85 6.97 11.15 0.76
C TYR A 85 7.11 10.29 2.02
N CYS A 86 7.70 9.09 1.91
CA CYS A 86 7.71 8.08 2.97
C CYS A 86 9.09 7.43 3.16
N ASP A 87 9.40 6.97 4.37
CA ASP A 87 10.35 5.88 4.58
C ASP A 87 9.66 4.57 4.18
N VAL A 88 10.29 3.78 3.30
CA VAL A 88 9.67 2.64 2.62
C VAL A 88 10.46 1.37 2.93
N ARG A 89 9.81 0.35 3.51
CA ARG A 89 10.47 -0.88 3.94
C ARG A 89 9.69 -2.13 3.51
N LEU A 90 10.38 -3.12 2.97
CA LEU A 90 9.82 -4.46 2.74
C LEU A 90 9.92 -5.23 4.05
N ILE A 91 8.82 -5.31 4.79
CA ILE A 91 8.82 -5.89 6.15
C ILE A 91 8.56 -7.40 6.14
N ARG A 92 7.95 -7.95 5.09
CA ARG A 92 7.69 -9.39 4.97
C ARG A 92 7.53 -9.84 3.52
N ARG A 93 8.06 -11.02 3.18
CA ARG A 93 7.68 -11.76 1.96
C ARG A 93 6.57 -12.74 2.30
N ILE A 94 5.53 -12.82 1.46
CA ILE A 94 4.44 -13.78 1.57
C ILE A 94 4.56 -14.77 0.40
N PRO A 95 4.78 -16.08 0.66
CA PRO A 95 4.75 -17.08 -0.39
C PRO A 95 3.39 -17.13 -1.06
N ARG A 96 3.35 -17.30 -2.39
CA ARG A 96 2.09 -17.45 -3.15
C ARG A 96 1.15 -18.54 -2.63
N GLY A 97 1.70 -19.57 -1.96
CA GLY A 97 0.92 -20.63 -1.34
C GLY A 97 0.03 -20.18 -0.17
N ALA A 98 0.19 -18.96 0.34
CA ALA A 98 -0.65 -18.39 1.39
C ALA A 98 -2.00 -17.82 0.88
N PHE A 99 -2.24 -17.85 -0.43
CA PHE A 99 -3.44 -17.27 -1.05
C PHE A 99 -4.28 -18.33 -1.76
N TYR A 100 -5.59 -18.08 -1.82
CA TYR A 100 -6.54 -18.85 -2.61
C TYR A 100 -7.44 -17.92 -3.44
N PRO A 101 -7.55 -18.11 -4.77
CA PRO A 101 -6.70 -18.99 -5.58
C PRO A 101 -5.23 -18.56 -5.56
N LYS A 102 -4.33 -19.50 -5.81
CA LYS A 102 -2.88 -19.27 -5.74
C LYS A 102 -2.43 -18.32 -6.87
N PRO A 103 -1.81 -17.16 -6.57
CA PRO A 103 -1.24 -16.30 -7.58
C PRO A 103 0.01 -16.92 -8.22
N SER A 104 0.38 -16.40 -9.40
CA SER A 104 1.58 -16.83 -10.13
C SER A 104 2.89 -16.46 -9.42
N VAL A 105 2.87 -15.37 -8.66
CA VAL A 105 4.05 -14.76 -8.02
C VAL A 105 3.85 -14.60 -6.51
N ASP A 106 4.95 -14.49 -5.78
CA ASP A 106 4.94 -14.15 -4.36
C ASP A 106 4.58 -12.68 -4.14
N SER A 107 4.20 -12.35 -2.90
CA SER A 107 3.86 -11.00 -2.47
C SER A 107 4.89 -10.45 -1.49
N GLY A 108 4.92 -9.13 -1.35
CA GLY A 108 5.68 -8.41 -0.33
C GLY A 108 4.78 -7.46 0.44
N VAL A 109 4.88 -7.48 1.77
CA VAL A 109 4.28 -6.49 2.65
C VAL A 109 5.26 -5.34 2.79
N VAL A 110 4.82 -4.15 2.41
CA VAL A 110 5.60 -2.92 2.44
C VAL A 110 5.01 -2.00 3.52
N GLU A 111 5.88 -1.53 4.41
CA GLU A 111 5.60 -0.42 5.31
C GLU A 111 5.95 0.90 4.61
N LEU A 112 5.01 1.84 4.65
CA LEU A 112 5.17 3.24 4.27
C LEU A 112 5.01 4.06 5.55
N LYS A 113 6.08 4.66 6.05
CA LYS A 113 6.00 5.61 7.18
C LYS A 113 6.16 7.02 6.62
N ARG A 114 5.13 7.86 6.79
CA ARG A 114 5.19 9.24 6.29
C ARG A 114 6.37 9.97 6.92
N ARG A 115 7.16 10.65 6.09
CA ARG A 115 8.24 11.50 6.58
C ARG A 115 7.61 12.72 7.25
N GLN A 116 8.10 13.07 8.43
CA GLN A 116 7.87 14.41 8.95
C GLN A 116 8.74 15.33 8.10
N HIS A 117 8.11 16.28 7.43
CA HIS A 117 8.86 17.35 6.80
C HIS A 117 9.30 18.24 7.96
N GLU A 118 10.59 18.22 8.31
CA GLU A 118 11.16 19.38 8.99
C GLU A 118 11.10 20.49 7.94
N ASP A 119 10.36 21.56 8.25
CA ASP A 119 10.42 22.78 7.44
C ASP A 119 11.89 23.18 7.38
N VAL A 120 12.48 23.06 6.19
CA VAL A 120 13.80 23.61 5.93
C VAL A 120 13.54 25.11 5.74
N ASP A 121 13.78 25.89 6.79
CA ASP A 121 13.89 27.35 6.72
C ASP A 121 14.84 27.80 5.59
#